data_AF-Q114Q3-F1
#
_entry.id   AF-Q114Q3-F1
#
_cell.length_a   1.000
_cell.length_b   1.000
_cell.length_c   1.000
_cell.angle_alpha   90.00
_cell.angle_beta   90.00
_cell.angle_gamma   90.00
#
_symmetry.space_group_name_H-M   'P 1'
#
loop_
_entity.id
_entity.type
_entity.pdbx_description
1 polymer ?
#
loop_
_entity_poly.entity_id
_entity_poly.type
_entity_poly.pdbx_seq_one_letter_code
_entity_poly.pdbx_strand_id
1 'polypeptide(L)' 'MLTTNLALPFDPFDPIYRTISQHFYENPDEFADVFVRALFKLTHRDIGPIARYLGPEAPKEEFI' A
#
# COMPACT_ATOMS: atom_id res chain seq x y z
N MET A 1 8.92 -14.24 12.91
CA MET A 1 8.75 -12.78 12.68
C MET A 1 10.11 -12.19 12.38
N LEU A 2 10.24 -11.36 11.34
CA LEU A 2 11.44 -10.56 11.09
C LEU A 2 11.41 -9.29 11.97
N THR A 3 12.56 -8.66 12.20
CA THR A 3 12.65 -7.39 12.94
C THR A 3 11.78 -6.31 12.31
N THR A 4 11.72 -6.26 10.97
CA THR A 4 10.84 -5.36 10.21
C THR A 4 9.36 -5.63 10.45
N ASN A 5 8.98 -6.89 10.72
CA ASN A 5 7.58 -7.23 11.01
C ASN A 5 7.21 -6.84 12.45
N LEU A 6 8.16 -6.91 13.38
CA LEU A 6 7.97 -6.48 14.77
C LEU A 6 7.87 -4.95 14.87
N ALA A 7 8.53 -4.21 14.00
CA ALA A 7 8.45 -2.75 13.96
C ALA A 7 7.03 -2.21 13.68
N LEU A 8 6.13 -3.03 13.13
CA LEU A 8 4.77 -2.61 12.79
C LEU A 8 3.80 -2.64 13.99
N PRO A 9 3.59 -3.75 14.73
CA PRO A 9 2.63 -3.79 15.83
C PRO A 9 3.23 -3.50 17.23
N PHE A 10 4.56 -3.46 17.37
CA PHE A 10 5.22 -3.47 18.69
C PHE A 10 5.60 -2.08 19.18
N ASP A 11 5.07 -1.72 20.34
CA ASP A 11 5.45 -0.55 21.16
C ASP A 11 6.66 -0.95 22.03
N PRO A 12 7.79 -0.20 22.09
CA PRO A 12 7.97 1.22 21.76
C PRO A 12 8.59 1.56 20.40
N PHE A 13 8.63 0.63 19.43
CA PHE A 13 9.38 0.86 18.20
C PHE A 13 8.73 1.87 17.26
N ASP A 14 7.42 1.78 17.04
CA ASP A 14 6.68 2.78 16.25
C ASP A 14 5.19 2.86 16.64
N PRO A 15 4.77 3.90 17.39
CA PRO A 15 3.38 4.04 17.81
C PRO A 15 2.42 4.33 16.64
N ILE A 16 2.91 4.90 15.52
CA ILE A 16 2.09 5.23 14.36
C ILE A 16 1.75 3.95 13.60
N TYR A 17 2.76 3.13 13.30
CA TYR A 17 2.52 1.86 12.61
C TYR A 17 1.68 0.90 13.45
N ARG A 18 1.74 0.97 14.79
CA ARG A 18 0.88 0.17 15.65
C ARG A 18 -0.60 0.50 15.43
N THR A 19 -0.97 1.77 15.44
CA THR A 19 -2.36 2.20 15.20
C THR A 19 -2.82 1.78 13.81
N ILE A 20 -1.98 1.97 12.79
CA ILE A 20 -2.31 1.57 11.41
C ILE A 20 -2.46 0.05 11.29
N SER A 21 -1.55 -0.73 11.89
CA SER A 21 -1.58 -2.19 11.85
C SER A 21 -2.80 -2.75 12.57
N GLN A 22 -3.19 -2.14 13.69
CA GLN A 22 -4.40 -2.54 14.41
C GLN A 22 -5.66 -2.21 13.60
N HIS A 23 -5.72 -1.03 12.99
CA HIS A 23 -6.83 -0.64 12.12
C HIS A 23 -7.02 -1.63 10.95
N PHE A 24 -5.93 -2.01 10.28
CA PHE A 24 -5.98 -2.97 9.18
C PHE A 24 -6.23 -4.41 9.62
N TYR A 25 -5.88 -4.77 10.85
CA TYR A 25 -6.26 -6.05 11.43
C TYR A 25 -7.78 -6.12 11.67
N GLU A 26 -8.38 -5.02 12.14
CA GLU A 26 -9.82 -4.91 12.38
C GLU A 26 -10.62 -4.70 11.07
N ASN A 27 -10.01 -4.10 10.04
CA ASN A 27 -10.64 -3.72 8.76
C ASN A 27 -9.87 -4.29 7.55
N PRO A 28 -9.98 -5.60 7.27
CA PRO A 28 -9.20 -6.25 6.22
C PRO A 28 -9.55 -5.79 4.79
N ASP A 29 -10.79 -5.39 4.55
CA ASP A 29 -11.22 -4.89 3.23
C ASP A 29 -10.59 -3.54 2.90
N GLU A 30 -10.44 -2.66 3.90
CA GLU A 30 -9.74 -1.38 3.75
C GLU A 30 -8.24 -1.59 3.51
N PHE A 31 -7.64 -2.56 4.21
CA PHE A 31 -6.27 -2.95 3.94
C PHE A 31 -6.08 -3.42 2.49
N ALA A 32 -7.01 -4.24 1.98
CA ALA A 32 -6.94 -4.72 0.60
C ALA A 32 -7.01 -3.56 -0.42
N ASP A 33 -7.93 -2.61 -0.26
CA ASP A 33 -8.02 -1.44 -1.16
C ASP A 33 -6.75 -0.58 -1.12
N VAL A 34 -6.27 -0.22 0.08
CA VAL A 34 -5.08 0.63 0.24
C VAL A 34 -3.82 -0.09 -0.25
N PHE A 35 -3.68 -1.38 0.03
CA PHE A 35 -2.53 -2.18 -0.41
C PHE A 35 -2.46 -2.29 -1.94
N VAL A 36 -3.59 -2.53 -2.62
CA VAL A 36 -3.62 -2.60 -4.09
C VAL A 36 -3.23 -1.26 -4.70
N ARG A 37 -3.71 -0.13 -4.15
CA ARG A 37 -3.30 1.21 -4.60
C ARG A 37 -1.79 1.45 -4.40
N ALA A 38 -1.26 1.08 -3.23
CA ALA A 38 0.17 1.22 -2.94
C ALA A 38 1.03 0.33 -3.84
N LEU A 39 0.59 -0.90 -4.13
CA LEU A 39 1.28 -1.83 -5.01
C LEU A 39 1.27 -1.34 -6.46
N PHE A 40 0.12 -0.86 -6.95
CA PHE A 40 0.03 -0.27 -8.28
C PHE A 40 0.98 0.92 -8.44
N LYS A 41 1.00 1.83 -7.45
CA LYS A 41 1.94 2.95 -7.42
C LYS A 41 3.39 2.47 -7.42
N LEU A 42 3.74 1.47 -6.60
CA LEU A 42 5.11 0.94 -6.52
C LEU A 42 5.61 0.43 -7.88
N THR A 43 4.76 -0.25 -8.64
CA THR A 43 5.12 -0.87 -9.92
C THR A 43 5.06 0.08 -11.12
N HIS A 44 4.41 1.25 -10.98
CA HIS A 44 4.23 2.19 -12.09
C HIS A 44 4.83 3.58 -11.84
N ARG A 45 5.38 3.87 -10.65
CA ARG A 45 5.90 5.20 -10.27
C ARG A 45 7.01 5.74 -11.17
N ASP A 46 7.72 4.89 -11.89
CA ASP A 46 8.86 5.22 -12.75
C ASP A 46 8.53 5.23 -14.25
N ILE A 47 7.31 4.83 -14.64
CA ILE A 47 6.87 4.79 -16.04
C ILE A 47 6.66 6.21 -16.60
N GLY A 48 6.34 7.18 -15.74
CA GLY A 48 6.07 8.56 -16.09
C GLY A 48 4.57 8.82 -16.33
N PRO A 49 4.20 9.76 -17.22
CA PRO A 49 2.80 10.14 -17.44
C PRO A 49 1.91 8.96 -17.86
N ILE A 50 0.63 9.00 -17.46
CA ILE A 50 -0.38 7.97 -17.76
C ILE A 50 -0.51 7.65 -19.27
N ALA A 51 -0.20 8.62 -20.15
CA ALA A 51 -0.17 8.44 -21.60
C ALA A 51 0.80 7.33 -22.06
N ARG A 52 1.73 6.88 -21.20
CA ARG A 52 2.66 5.78 -21.46
C ARG A 52 2.11 4.41 -21.06
N TYR A 53 0.93 4.34 -20.44
CA TYR A 53 0.35 3.08 -19.98
C TYR A 53 -0.32 2.40 -21.17
N LEU A 54 0.05 1.15 -21.44
CA LEU A 54 -0.36 0.41 -22.63
C LEU A 54 -1.00 -0.93 -22.24
N GLY A 55 -1.90 -1.42 -23.09
CA GLY A 55 -2.55 -2.73 -22.93
C GLY A 55 -3.97 -2.65 -22.38
N PRO A 56 -4.73 -3.76 -22.45
CA PRO A 56 -6.14 -3.80 -22.08
C PRO A 56 -6.41 -3.66 -20.58
N GLU A 57 -5.39 -3.91 -19.74
CA GLU A 57 -5.45 -3.82 -18.28
C GLU A 57 -4.99 -2.45 -17.75
N ALA A 58 -4.57 -1.53 -18.63
CA ALA A 58 -4.20 -0.18 -18.23
C ALA A 58 -5.41 0.51 -17.56
N PRO A 59 -5.24 1.06 -16.35
CA PRO A 59 -6.34 1.71 -15.68
C PRO A 59 -6.82 2.95 -16.44
N LYS A 60 -8.13 3.19 -16.37
CA LYS A 60 -8.76 4.41 -16.89
C LYS A 60 -8.74 5.56 -15.89
N GLU A 61 -8.61 5.23 -14.61
CA GLU A 61 -8.54 6.19 -13.51
C GLU A 61 -7.08 6.61 -13.28
N GLU A 62 -6.88 7.87 -12.90
CA GLU A 62 -5.57 8.38 -12.50
C GLU A 62 -5.35 8.11 -11.01
N PHE A 63 -4.29 7.37 -10.70
CA PHE A 63 -3.99 6.86 -9.34
C PHE A 63 -2.92 7.68 -8.59
N ILE A 64 -2.51 8.85 -9.11
CA ILE A 64 -1.44 9.70 -8.55
C ILE A 64 -1.86 11.16 -8.51
#